data_AF-A0A9E5G0E4-F1
#
_entry.id   AF-A0A9E5G0E4-F1
#
_cell.length_a   1.000
_cell.length_b   1.000
_cell.length_c   1.000
_cell.angle_alpha   90.00
_cell.angle_beta   90.00
_cell.angle_gamma   90.00
#
_symmetry.space_group_name_H-M   'P 1'
#
loop_
_entity.id
_entity.type
_entity.pdbx_description
1 polymer ?
#
loop_
_entity_poly.entity_id
_entity_poly.type
_entity_poly.pdbx_seq_one_letter_code
_entity_poly.pdbx_strand_id
1 'polypeptide(L)'
;MSDINEIKGAILNTIGTVAGKTRDFAEKAADKAKDVARIAKLNMELSSEKDTIENAYLEIGKLYYETHRNSPDGFFVQLCDEITLANDNISKILSELDDLKVGLGVRNGDIQVEFTEVTVDDTAEKSAADEDFVKEESDAEDISEKKPEAE
;
A
#
# COMPACT_ATOMS: atom_id res chain seq x y z
N MET A 1 29.32 -33.80 53.66
CA MET A 1 28.86 -32.45 53.25
C MET A 1 29.66 -31.88 52.06
N SER A 2 30.45 -32.68 51.34
CA SER A 2 31.31 -32.17 50.25
C SER A 2 30.64 -32.19 48.87
N ASP A 3 29.79 -33.18 48.60
CA ASP A 3 29.22 -33.42 47.26
C ASP A 3 28.25 -32.30 46.81
N ILE A 4 27.58 -31.64 47.75
CA ILE A 4 26.65 -30.53 47.46
C ILE A 4 27.39 -29.26 47.01
N ASN A 5 28.61 -29.02 47.50
CA ASN A 5 29.40 -27.87 47.08
C ASN A 5 29.99 -28.06 45.67
N GLU A 6 30.31 -29.30 45.31
CA GLU A 6 30.81 -29.65 43.98
C GLU A 6 29.71 -29.50 42.91
N ILE A 7 28.48 -29.95 43.21
CA ILE A 7 27.33 -29.79 42.32
C ILE A 7 26.94 -28.31 42.16
N LYS A 8 26.98 -27.52 43.24
CA LYS A 8 26.73 -26.07 43.18
C LYS A 8 27.76 -25.36 42.29
N GLY A 9 29.04 -25.71 42.41
CA GLY A 9 30.12 -25.14 41.59
C GLY A 9 29.99 -25.50 40.10
N ALA A 10 29.62 -26.74 39.79
CA ALA A 10 29.43 -27.20 38.41
C ALA A 10 28.24 -26.51 37.71
N ILE A 11 27.13 -26.30 38.41
CA ILE A 11 25.94 -25.60 37.88
C ILE A 11 26.23 -24.12 37.65
N LEU A 12 26.93 -23.45 38.58
CA LEU A 12 27.33 -22.05 38.45
C LEU A 12 28.30 -21.81 37.28
N ASN A 13 29.27 -22.70 37.06
CA ASN A 13 30.19 -22.58 35.92
C ASN A 13 29.51 -22.91 34.58
N THR A 14 28.51 -23.80 34.57
CA THR A 14 27.75 -24.11 33.35
C THR A 14 26.81 -22.97 32.95
N ILE A 15 26.14 -22.34 33.91
CA ILE A 15 25.31 -21.15 33.67
C ILE A 15 26.16 -19.93 33.28
N GLY A 16 27.36 -19.76 33.86
CA GLY A 16 28.29 -18.70 33.49
C GLY A 16 28.83 -18.82 32.04
N THR A 17 28.92 -20.04 31.50
CA THR A 17 29.49 -20.28 30.16
C THR A 17 28.51 -19.98 29.02
N VAL A 18 27.19 -20.01 29.28
CA VAL A 18 26.17 -19.61 28.29
C VAL A 18 26.09 -18.09 28.11
N ALA A 19 26.45 -17.31 29.15
CA ALA A 19 26.47 -15.85 29.10
C ALA A 19 27.51 -15.27 28.10
N GLY A 20 28.50 -16.06 27.67
CA GLY A 20 29.49 -15.62 26.69
C GLY A 20 29.01 -15.70 25.23
N LYS A 21 27.97 -16.48 24.94
CA LYS A 21 27.43 -16.67 23.56
C LYS A 21 26.10 -15.93 23.33
N THR A 22 25.53 -15.32 24.36
CA THR A 22 24.30 -14.53 24.27
C THR A 22 24.54 -13.15 23.66
N ARG A 23 25.73 -12.56 23.81
CA ARG A 23 26.01 -11.21 23.31
C ARG A 23 26.03 -11.15 21.79
N ASP A 24 26.72 -12.07 21.13
CA ASP A 24 26.77 -12.14 19.67
C ASP A 24 25.40 -12.51 19.07
N PHE A 25 24.63 -13.33 19.78
CA PHE A 25 23.26 -13.67 19.38
C PHE A 25 22.31 -12.49 19.55
N ALA A 26 22.43 -11.73 20.64
CA ALA A 26 21.68 -10.52 20.89
C ALA A 26 22.01 -9.41 19.89
N GLU A 27 23.29 -9.26 19.53
CA GLU A 27 23.75 -8.29 18.51
C GLU A 27 23.19 -8.65 17.13
N LYS A 28 23.28 -9.92 16.72
CA LYS A 28 22.65 -10.41 15.47
C LYS A 28 21.13 -10.27 15.46
N ALA A 29 20.47 -10.50 16.60
CA ALA A 29 19.03 -10.31 16.73
C ALA A 29 18.65 -8.83 16.64
N ALA A 30 19.44 -7.93 17.25
CA ALA A 30 19.24 -6.50 17.17
C ALA A 30 19.42 -5.97 15.74
N ASP A 31 20.41 -6.45 15.00
CA ASP A 31 20.62 -6.05 13.61
C ASP A 31 19.49 -6.55 12.69
N LYS A 32 19.07 -7.82 12.84
CA LYS A 32 17.88 -8.32 12.13
C LYS A 32 16.62 -7.51 12.46
N ALA A 33 16.44 -7.10 13.72
CA ALA A 33 15.31 -6.27 14.11
C ALA A 33 15.35 -4.88 13.46
N LYS A 34 16.54 -4.28 13.31
CA LYS A 34 16.71 -3.02 12.56
C LYS A 34 16.36 -3.20 11.09
N ASP A 35 16.79 -4.30 10.47
CA ASP A 35 16.48 -4.59 9.07
C ASP A 35 14.97 -4.77 8.85
N VAL A 36 14.29 -5.52 9.73
CA VAL A 36 12.83 -5.68 9.70
C VAL A 36 12.12 -4.34 9.89
N ALA A 37 12.58 -3.52 10.84
CA ALA A 37 12.03 -2.18 11.04
C ALA A 37 12.23 -1.29 9.80
N ARG A 38 13.38 -1.41 9.11
CA ARG A 38 13.66 -0.69 7.87
C ARG A 38 12.78 -1.16 6.73
N ILE A 39 12.57 -2.47 6.59
CA ILE A 39 11.64 -3.06 5.61
C ILE A 39 10.22 -2.55 5.87
N ALA A 40 9.75 -2.60 7.12
CA ALA A 40 8.44 -2.09 7.49
C ALA A 40 8.28 -0.61 7.13
N LYS A 41 9.30 0.21 7.46
CA LYS A 41 9.32 1.62 7.08
C LYS A 41 9.25 1.82 5.55
N LEU A 42 10.07 1.09 4.79
CA LEU A 42 10.09 1.19 3.33
C LEU A 42 8.75 0.76 2.71
N ASN A 43 8.09 -0.27 3.27
CA ASN A 43 6.76 -0.69 2.80
C ASN A 43 5.70 0.38 3.08
N MET A 44 5.75 1.05 4.23
CA MET A 44 4.85 2.17 4.52
C MET A 44 5.06 3.34 3.56
N GLU A 45 6.33 3.71 3.29
CA GLU A 45 6.67 4.74 2.31
C GLU A 45 6.22 4.34 0.89
N LEU A 46 6.39 3.07 0.50
CA LEU A 46 5.93 2.55 -0.78
C LEU A 46 4.42 2.63 -0.93
N SER A 47 3.66 2.27 0.11
CA SER A 47 2.20 2.40 0.10
C SER A 47 1.79 3.85 -0.07
N SER A 48 2.39 4.75 0.71
CA SER A 48 2.11 6.19 0.62
C SER A 48 2.41 6.78 -0.76
N GLU A 49 3.48 6.33 -1.43
CA GLU A 49 3.82 6.79 -2.77
C GLU A 49 2.83 6.25 -3.82
N LYS A 50 2.40 4.98 -3.68
CA LYS A 50 1.33 4.42 -4.52
C LYS A 50 0.04 5.22 -4.39
N ASP A 51 -0.39 5.51 -3.17
CA ASP A 51 -1.59 6.33 -2.92
C ASP A 51 -1.42 7.73 -3.53
N THR A 52 -0.22 8.30 -3.46
CA THR A 52 0.08 9.61 -4.07
C THR A 52 -0.08 9.56 -5.59
N ILE A 53 0.42 8.50 -6.24
CA ILE A 53 0.28 8.31 -7.69
C ILE A 53 -1.19 8.14 -8.09
N GLU A 54 -1.95 7.31 -7.36
CA GLU A 54 -3.36 7.07 -7.64
C GLU A 54 -4.18 8.36 -7.50
N ASN A 55 -3.97 9.10 -6.42
CA ASN A 55 -4.62 10.40 -6.22
C ASN A 55 -4.25 11.40 -7.31
N ALA A 56 -2.99 11.43 -7.74
CA ALA A 56 -2.57 12.31 -8.84
C ALA A 56 -3.28 11.95 -10.16
N TYR A 57 -3.48 10.67 -10.48
CA TYR A 57 -4.25 10.27 -11.66
C TYR A 57 -5.71 10.72 -11.58
N LEU A 58 -6.36 10.56 -10.42
CA LEU A 58 -7.73 11.03 -10.21
C LEU A 58 -7.83 12.56 -10.34
N GLU A 59 -6.90 13.29 -9.74
CA GLU A 59 -6.86 14.75 -9.78
C GLU A 59 -6.64 15.27 -11.20
N ILE A 60 -5.76 14.64 -11.98
CA ILE A 60 -5.55 14.97 -13.41
C ILE A 60 -6.87 14.82 -14.18
N GLY A 61 -7.55 13.69 -14.03
CA GLY A 61 -8.83 13.44 -14.72
C GLY A 61 -9.91 14.44 -14.32
N LYS A 62 -10.02 14.74 -13.02
CA LYS A 62 -10.96 15.73 -12.49
C LYS A 62 -10.67 17.12 -13.03
N LEU A 63 -9.42 17.56 -12.96
CA LEU A 63 -8.99 18.87 -13.45
C LEU A 63 -9.23 18.99 -14.96
N TYR A 64 -8.97 17.93 -15.72
CA TYR A 64 -9.26 17.91 -17.15
C TYR A 64 -10.75 18.13 -17.42
N TYR A 65 -11.63 17.37 -16.77
CA TYR A 65 -13.07 17.54 -16.93
C TYR A 65 -13.53 18.95 -16.54
N GLU A 66 -13.10 19.48 -15.39
CA GLU A 66 -13.51 20.81 -14.94
C GLU A 66 -13.09 21.93 -15.92
N THR A 67 -11.92 21.79 -16.54
CA THR A 67 -11.36 22.81 -17.45
C THR A 67 -11.81 22.64 -18.90
N HIS A 68 -12.09 21.42 -19.36
CA HIS A 68 -12.35 21.09 -20.77
C HIS A 68 -13.75 20.52 -21.05
N ARG A 69 -14.63 20.32 -20.05
CA ARG A 69 -15.98 19.74 -20.27
C ARG A 69 -16.82 20.41 -21.36
N ASN A 70 -16.60 21.69 -21.64
CA ASN A 70 -17.35 22.44 -22.66
C ASN A 70 -16.82 22.23 -24.09
N SER A 71 -15.58 21.73 -24.22
CA SER A 71 -14.94 21.47 -25.51
C SER A 71 -13.86 20.38 -25.34
N PRO A 72 -14.25 19.15 -24.93
CA PRO A 72 -13.30 18.05 -24.82
C PRO A 72 -12.84 17.65 -26.23
N ASP A 73 -11.59 17.20 -26.35
CA ASP A 73 -11.04 16.73 -27.61
C ASP A 73 -10.58 15.27 -27.55
N GLY A 74 -10.31 14.72 -28.74
CA GLY A 74 -9.71 13.40 -28.92
C GLY A 74 -10.43 12.28 -28.16
N PHE A 75 -9.64 11.50 -27.42
CA PHE A 75 -10.11 10.32 -26.70
C PHE A 75 -10.96 10.64 -25.46
N PHE A 76 -10.97 11.90 -25.00
CA PHE A 76 -11.64 12.29 -23.77
C PHE A 76 -13.11 12.73 -23.96
N VAL A 77 -13.55 12.92 -25.20
CA VAL A 77 -14.93 13.35 -25.51
C VAL A 77 -15.95 12.41 -24.87
N GLN A 78 -15.83 11.11 -25.13
CA GLN A 78 -16.76 10.11 -24.61
C GLN A 78 -16.74 10.07 -23.07
N LEU A 79 -15.55 10.12 -22.45
CA LEU A 79 -15.43 10.12 -21.00
C LEU A 79 -16.07 11.37 -20.36
N CYS A 80 -15.91 12.54 -20.98
CA CYS A 80 -16.55 13.76 -20.50
C CYS A 80 -18.08 13.70 -20.65
N ASP A 81 -18.59 13.13 -21.75
CA ASP A 81 -20.02 12.93 -21.95
C ASP A 81 -20.60 11.97 -20.90
N GLU A 82 -19.91 10.88 -20.61
CA GLU A 82 -20.29 9.91 -19.56
C GLU A 82 -20.34 10.58 -18.17
N ILE A 83 -19.32 11.37 -17.81
CA ILE A 83 -19.29 12.10 -16.54
C ILE A 83 -20.43 13.13 -16.49
N THR A 84 -20.71 13.84 -17.58
CA THR A 84 -21.79 14.83 -17.65
C THR A 84 -23.15 14.16 -17.45
N LEU A 85 -23.40 13.07 -18.18
CA LEU A 85 -24.63 12.30 -18.08
C LEU A 85 -24.84 11.73 -16.67
N ALA A 86 -23.78 11.22 -16.05
CA ALA A 86 -23.83 10.72 -14.68
C ALA A 86 -24.19 11.83 -13.69
N ASN A 87 -23.59 13.03 -13.81
CA ASN A 87 -23.92 14.18 -12.95
C ASN A 87 -25.37 14.65 -13.11
N ASP A 88 -25.88 14.67 -14.34
CA ASP A 88 -27.29 15.00 -14.61
C ASP A 88 -28.22 13.96 -13.97
N ASN A 89 -27.89 12.67 -14.06
CA ASN A 89 -28.66 11.60 -13.44
C ASN A 89 -28.62 11.68 -11.92
N ILE A 90 -27.46 11.95 -11.32
CA ILE A 90 -27.33 12.18 -9.87
C ILE A 90 -28.24 13.34 -9.45
N SER A 91 -28.25 14.44 -10.20
CA SER A 91 -29.10 15.59 -9.90
C SER A 91 -30.60 15.25 -9.93
N LYS A 92 -31.03 14.44 -10.91
CA LYS A 92 -32.41 13.94 -10.98
C LYS A 92 -32.75 13.03 -9.80
N ILE A 93 -31.88 12.07 -9.48
CA ILE A 93 -32.07 11.14 -8.36
C ILE A 93 -32.17 11.91 -7.03
N LEU A 94 -31.31 12.92 -6.83
CA LEU A 94 -31.35 13.75 -5.63
C LEU A 94 -32.64 14.56 -5.51
N SER A 95 -33.16 15.08 -6.63
CA SER A 95 -34.46 15.77 -6.65
C SER A 95 -35.61 14.82 -6.28
N GLU A 96 -35.62 13.62 -6.85
CA GLU A 96 -36.64 12.61 -6.53
C GLU A 96 -36.56 12.16 -5.07
N LEU A 97 -35.35 12.02 -4.53
CA LEU A 97 -35.13 11.71 -3.12
C LEU A 97 -35.73 12.81 -2.23
N ASP A 98 -35.46 14.08 -2.54
CA ASP A 98 -35.97 15.21 -1.77
C ASP A 98 -37.52 15.28 -1.81
N ASP A 99 -38.12 15.12 -2.99
CA ASP A 99 -39.57 15.07 -3.16
C ASP A 99 -40.21 13.95 -2.32
N LEU A 100 -39.61 12.74 -2.34
CA LEU A 100 -40.07 11.62 -1.54
C LEU A 100 -39.92 11.87 -0.04
N LYS A 101 -38.82 12.50 0.38
CA LYS A 101 -38.56 12.83 1.78
C LYS A 101 -39.58 13.84 2.31
N VAL A 102 -39.89 14.86 1.51
CA VAL A 102 -40.94 15.85 1.81
C VAL A 102 -42.32 15.17 1.88
N GLY A 103 -42.65 14.31 0.91
CA GLY A 103 -43.91 13.58 0.86
C GLY A 103 -44.15 12.65 2.06
N LEU A 104 -43.08 12.11 2.65
CA LEU A 104 -43.15 11.24 3.83
C LEU A 104 -43.17 12.02 5.16
N GLY A 105 -43.03 13.36 5.14
CA GLY A 105 -42.94 14.17 6.36
C GLY A 105 -41.70 13.86 7.21
N VAL A 106 -40.69 13.24 6.60
CA VAL A 106 -39.44 12.86 7.23
C VAL A 106 -38.64 14.14 7.53
N ARG A 107 -38.20 14.31 8.78
CA ARG A 107 -37.35 15.45 9.14
C ARG A 107 -35.99 15.27 8.47
N ASN A 108 -35.33 16.37 8.13
CA ASN A 108 -33.95 16.31 7.63
C ASN A 108 -33.05 15.61 8.66
N GLY A 109 -32.78 14.31 8.45
CA GLY A 109 -31.93 13.49 9.31
C GLY A 109 -32.37 12.03 9.52
N ASP A 110 -33.64 11.67 9.28
CA ASP A 110 -34.10 10.30 9.62
C ASP A 110 -33.71 9.23 8.58
N ILE A 111 -33.33 9.65 7.37
CA ILE A 111 -32.82 8.79 6.31
C ILE A 111 -31.48 9.37 5.85
N GLN A 112 -30.40 8.67 6.18
CA GLN A 112 -29.04 8.99 5.75
C GLN A 112 -28.65 8.03 4.63
N VAL A 113 -28.42 8.56 3.43
CA VAL A 113 -27.76 7.81 2.36
C VAL A 113 -26.28 8.09 2.53
N GLU A 114 -25.56 7.13 3.10
CA GLU A 114 -24.11 7.19 3.22
C GLU A 114 -23.52 6.95 1.83
N PHE A 115 -23.05 8.02 1.19
CA PHE A 115 -22.25 7.88 -0.02
C PHE A 115 -20.87 7.38 0.40
N THR A 116 -20.63 6.09 0.25
CA THR A 116 -19.26 5.58 0.25
C THR A 116 -18.57 6.18 -0.97
N GLU A 117 -17.67 7.14 -0.75
CA GLU A 117 -16.71 7.50 -1.78
C GLU A 117 -16.01 6.20 -2.22
N VAL A 118 -16.05 5.91 -3.51
CA VAL A 118 -15.33 4.76 -4.08
C VAL A 118 -13.85 5.10 -3.99
N THR A 119 -13.24 4.78 -2.84
CA THR A 119 -11.80 4.56 -2.76
C THR A 119 -11.56 3.26 -3.51
N VAL A 120 -10.81 3.32 -4.61
CA VAL A 120 -10.27 2.13 -5.28
C VAL A 120 -9.22 1.52 -4.37
N ASP A 121 -9.67 0.86 -3.31
CA ASP A 121 -8.82 0.16 -2.35
C ASP A 121 -8.47 -1.20 -2.95
N ASP A 122 -7.51 -1.21 -3.88
CA ASP A 122 -6.99 -2.43 -4.49
C ASP A 122 -5.94 -3.05 -3.53
N THR A 123 -6.40 -3.43 -2.32
CA THR A 123 -5.59 -4.22 -1.40
C THR A 123 -5.54 -5.67 -1.90
N ALA A 124 -4.72 -5.91 -2.92
CA ALA A 124 -4.30 -7.22 -3.38
C ALA A 124 -2.85 -7.51 -2.95
N GLU A 125 -2.57 -7.55 -1.64
CA GLU A 125 -1.35 -8.20 -1.14
C GLU A 125 -1.58 -9.71 -1.01
N LYS A 126 -1.28 -10.46 -2.08
CA LYS A 126 -0.86 -11.86 -1.94
C LYS A 126 0.56 -11.86 -1.35
N SER A 127 0.66 -11.86 -0.02
CA SER A 127 1.90 -12.26 0.65
C SER A 127 2.03 -13.79 0.58
N ALA A 128 2.72 -14.28 -0.44
CA ALA A 128 3.17 -15.67 -0.51
C ALA A 128 4.53 -15.71 -1.20
N ALA A 129 5.60 -15.80 -0.39
CA ALA A 129 6.77 -16.66 -0.63
C ALA A 129 7.80 -16.41 0.48
N ASP A 130 7.62 -17.09 1.62
CA ASP A 130 8.76 -17.85 2.14
C ASP A 130 9.00 -18.95 1.09
N GLU A 131 10.21 -19.03 0.53
CA GLU A 131 10.91 -20.26 0.14
C GLU A 131 12.34 -19.88 -0.29
N ASP A 132 13.22 -20.03 0.68
CA ASP A 132 14.52 -20.69 0.64
C ASP A 132 15.60 -20.37 -0.42
N PHE A 133 16.81 -20.51 0.08
CA PHE A 133 18.09 -20.08 -0.40
C PHE A 133 18.76 -21.17 -1.23
N VAL A 134 19.09 -20.92 -2.50
CA VAL A 134 20.27 -21.52 -3.15
C VAL A 134 20.93 -20.51 -4.09
N LYS A 135 22.18 -20.17 -3.78
CA LYS A 135 23.16 -19.54 -4.68
C LYS A 135 23.58 -20.52 -5.77
N GLU A 136 23.70 -20.06 -7.02
CA GLU A 136 24.86 -20.38 -7.85
C GLU A 136 25.05 -19.32 -8.94
N GLU A 137 26.32 -18.93 -9.13
CA GLU A 137 26.83 -17.97 -10.10
C GLU A 137 26.77 -18.54 -11.53
N SER A 138 26.69 -17.68 -12.55
CA SER A 138 27.79 -17.50 -13.53
C SER A 138 27.40 -16.63 -14.73
N ASP A 139 28.22 -15.60 -14.90
CA ASP A 139 28.76 -14.97 -16.11
C ASP A 139 27.93 -14.73 -17.40
N ALA A 140 27.97 -13.44 -17.77
CA ALA A 140 28.30 -12.87 -19.07
C ALA A 140 27.48 -13.28 -20.31
N GLU A 141 26.87 -12.30 -20.98
CA GLU A 141 27.55 -11.69 -22.13
C GLU A 141 26.93 -10.33 -22.51
N ASP A 142 27.86 -9.43 -22.78
CA ASP A 142 27.77 -8.10 -23.38
C ASP A 142 27.36 -8.19 -24.86
N ILE A 143 26.40 -7.36 -25.29
CA ILE A 143 26.38 -6.83 -26.66
C ILE A 143 25.73 -5.43 -26.69
N SER A 144 26.57 -4.42 -26.48
CA SER A 144 26.81 -3.30 -27.42
C SER A 144 25.69 -2.91 -28.41
N GLU A 145 25.18 -1.69 -28.21
CA GLU A 145 24.94 -0.60 -29.18
C GLU A 145 24.64 -0.92 -30.67
N LYS A 146 23.51 -0.39 -31.16
CA LYS A 146 23.52 0.59 -32.29
C LYS A 146 22.17 1.28 -32.53
N LYS A 147 22.12 2.57 -32.20
CA LYS A 147 21.54 3.60 -33.11
C LYS A 147 22.68 3.94 -34.10
N PRO A 148 22.46 4.39 -35.36
CA PRO A 148 22.00 5.77 -35.56
C PRO A 148 21.30 6.07 -36.93
N GLU A 149 20.86 7.33 -37.07
CA GLU A 149 20.64 8.18 -38.29
C GLU A 149 19.56 7.78 -39.32
N ALA A 150 18.49 8.57 -39.50
CA ALA A 150 18.36 9.85 -40.22
C ALA A 150 18.29 9.68 -41.75
N GLU A 151 17.12 9.98 -42.31
CA GLU A 151 16.94 10.68 -43.59
C GLU A 151 15.59 11.42 -43.57
#